data_AF-A0A812JRM9-F1
#
_entry.id   AF-A0A812JRM9-F1
#
_cell.length_a   1.000
_cell.length_b   1.000
_cell.length_c   1.000
_cell.angle_alpha   90.00
_cell.angle_beta   90.00
_cell.angle_gamma   90.00
#
_symmetry.space_group_name_H-M   'P 1'
#
loop_
_entity.id
_entity.type
_entity.pdbx_description
1 polymer ?
#
loop_
_entity_poly.entity_id
_entity_poly.type
_entity_poly.pdbx_seq_one_letter_code
_entity_poly.pdbx_strand_id
1 'polypeptide(L)'
;MVGYDLEDKAYCMELTYNYGLDRPGTYEPGSGLAEFGIFVPDVEAARKAAAALGYSEEDGCVVGPDKYRFRLLTLPSGRSERFLYVMCRSGNLEKTVGFYKDVLGMVDAEVPGAVPSKPKTAAVSYTSKMHPHGLEPVLLVWYEDGVAPKPTPWEGRHALGLDAEQIIALHTRYKKEFPDKIMHDEKTGGPISLQEKLGTLFIFIARDYDGYEMCYVSRETMLPAVVEAATNYDGKALDFDTRAKRIAAIEKAGREVEELLKKNPVVLFSKEWCPFCRKAKDALSSIDAQFLVKELEDADKKPNVEDPMSFQEYLAAKTNAGKSVPKGFIKGEFIGGGDDIVELNKRGMLLEKCVAVGAAAKKEAPAGQDGHFFYNGKLVAEAEWKACEV
;
A
#
# COMPACT_ATOMS: atom_id res chain seq x y z
N MET A 1 12.75 10.13 9.83
CA MET A 1 12.79 8.65 9.81
C MET A 1 13.71 8.17 10.95
N VAL A 2 13.95 6.87 11.14
CA VAL A 2 14.94 6.37 12.12
C VAL A 2 16.09 5.64 11.42
N GLY A 3 17.32 5.96 11.78
CA GLY A 3 18.53 5.46 11.13
C GLY A 3 19.78 5.72 11.95
N TYR A 4 20.95 5.40 11.38
CA TYR A 4 22.24 5.52 12.06
C TYR A 4 23.08 6.71 11.60
N ASP A 5 22.60 7.46 10.61
CA ASP A 5 23.15 8.75 10.16
C ASP A 5 21.98 9.57 9.58
N LEU A 6 22.28 10.76 9.05
CA LEU A 6 21.34 11.59 8.32
C LEU A 6 20.84 10.89 7.04
N GLU A 7 19.59 11.18 6.67
CA GLU A 7 18.87 10.52 5.56
C GLU A 7 19.48 10.84 4.17
N ASP A 8 20.38 11.83 4.08
CA ASP A 8 21.17 12.07 2.87
C ASP A 8 22.33 11.08 2.69
N LYS A 9 22.76 10.44 3.78
CA LYS A 9 23.93 9.56 3.80
C LYS A 9 23.59 8.09 3.97
N ALA A 10 22.56 7.80 4.76
CA ALA A 10 22.28 6.44 5.18
C ALA A 10 20.83 6.04 4.92
N TYR A 11 20.65 4.74 4.71
CA TYR A 11 19.34 4.11 4.72
C TYR A 11 18.70 4.27 6.10
N CYS A 12 17.40 4.52 6.07
CA CYS A 12 16.60 4.69 7.26
C CYS A 12 15.27 3.93 7.13
N MET A 13 14.64 3.69 8.27
CA MET A 13 13.28 3.16 8.34
C MET A 13 12.32 4.30 8.64
N GLU A 14 11.36 4.51 7.75
CA GLU A 14 10.24 5.40 8.03
C GLU A 14 9.18 4.64 8.82
N LEU A 15 9.05 4.95 10.12
CA LEU A 15 8.02 4.35 10.97
C LEU A 15 6.71 5.12 10.80
N THR A 16 5.72 4.49 10.16
CA THR A 16 4.38 5.06 10.03
C THR A 16 3.49 4.54 11.14
N TYR A 17 3.09 5.43 12.05
CA TYR A 17 2.09 5.13 13.07
C TYR A 17 0.75 5.77 12.69
N ASN A 18 -0.23 4.95 12.36
CA ASN A 18 -1.59 5.41 12.11
C ASN A 18 -2.41 5.39 13.39
N TYR A 19 -2.95 6.56 13.78
CA TYR A 19 -3.72 6.69 15.01
C TYR A 19 -4.96 5.77 15.04
N GLY A 20 -5.16 5.10 16.16
CA GLY A 20 -6.26 4.17 16.40
C GLY A 20 -6.10 2.78 15.76
N LEU A 21 -4.99 2.53 15.07
CA LEU A 21 -4.66 1.25 14.42
C LEU A 21 -3.60 0.44 15.19
N ASP A 22 -3.45 0.69 16.47
CA ASP A 22 -2.51 0.05 17.41
C ASP A 22 -3.01 -1.30 17.95
N ARG A 23 -4.16 -1.77 17.48
CA ARG A 23 -4.75 -3.03 17.94
C ARG A 23 -4.12 -4.22 17.20
N PRO A 24 -3.90 -5.36 17.87
CA PRO A 24 -3.52 -6.61 17.21
C PRO A 24 -4.47 -6.92 16.05
N GLY A 25 -3.95 -7.40 14.92
CA GLY A 25 -4.78 -7.68 13.74
C GLY A 25 -4.91 -6.53 12.74
N THR A 26 -4.40 -5.33 13.03
CA THR A 26 -4.61 -4.17 12.16
C THR A 26 -3.65 -4.12 10.97
N TYR A 27 -2.37 -4.39 11.21
CA TYR A 27 -1.36 -4.62 10.18
C TYR A 27 -0.85 -6.05 10.31
N GLU A 28 -1.37 -6.94 9.48
CA GLU A 28 -0.88 -8.31 9.42
C GLU A 28 0.18 -8.47 8.34
N PRO A 29 1.30 -9.16 8.62
CA PRO A 29 2.32 -9.41 7.61
C PRO A 29 1.75 -10.09 6.38
N GLY A 30 2.13 -9.57 5.21
CA GLY A 30 2.00 -10.33 3.98
C GLY A 30 3.03 -11.44 3.89
N SER A 31 3.20 -11.94 2.67
CA SER A 31 4.16 -13.02 2.37
C SER A 31 5.40 -12.52 1.62
N GLY A 32 5.59 -11.20 1.54
CA GLY A 32 6.62 -10.58 0.72
C GLY A 32 7.93 -10.33 1.45
N LEU A 33 7.96 -9.36 2.37
CA LEU A 33 9.15 -8.99 3.14
C LEU A 33 9.55 -10.13 4.08
N ALA A 34 10.81 -10.55 4.03
CA ALA A 34 11.33 -11.62 4.87
C ALA A 34 12.12 -11.10 6.07
N GLU A 35 13.17 -10.30 5.85
CA GLU A 35 14.03 -9.81 6.93
C GLU A 35 14.91 -8.65 6.46
N PHE A 36 15.43 -7.91 7.44
CA PHE A 36 16.48 -6.90 7.25
C PHE A 36 17.81 -7.42 7.80
N GLY A 37 18.89 -7.26 7.06
CA GLY A 37 20.25 -7.45 7.55
C GLY A 37 20.80 -6.15 8.10
N ILE A 38 21.22 -6.12 9.37
CA ILE A 38 21.72 -4.91 10.02
C ILE A 38 22.98 -5.17 10.84
N PHE A 39 23.96 -4.30 10.67
CA PHE A 39 25.20 -4.29 11.43
C PHE A 39 25.04 -3.54 12.75
N VAL A 40 25.41 -4.20 13.84
CA VAL A 40 25.45 -3.64 15.19
C VAL A 40 26.89 -3.65 15.71
N PRO A 41 27.26 -2.73 16.63
CA PRO A 41 28.58 -2.73 17.25
C PRO A 41 28.88 -4.02 18.02
N ASP A 42 27.87 -4.55 18.70
CA ASP A 42 27.95 -5.78 19.50
C ASP A 42 26.62 -6.55 19.35
N VAL A 43 26.70 -7.73 18.74
CA VAL A 43 25.54 -8.57 18.44
C VAL A 43 24.93 -9.13 19.72
N GLU A 44 25.73 -9.56 20.68
CA GLU A 44 25.25 -10.16 21.92
C GLU A 44 24.57 -9.12 22.80
N ALA A 45 25.19 -7.94 22.94
CA ALA A 45 24.60 -6.82 23.66
C ALA A 45 23.29 -6.35 23.03
N ALA A 46 23.22 -6.27 21.70
CA ALA A 46 22.02 -5.90 20.98
C ALA A 46 20.88 -6.92 21.17
N ARG A 47 21.16 -8.23 21.12
CA ARG A 47 20.18 -9.28 21.42
C ARG A 47 19.65 -9.18 22.84
N LYS A 48 20.55 -8.99 23.82
CA LYS A 48 20.15 -8.82 25.23
C LYS A 48 19.26 -7.60 25.43
N ALA A 49 19.58 -6.47 24.78
CA ALA A 49 18.76 -5.26 24.83
C ALA A 49 17.38 -5.49 24.18
N ALA A 50 17.33 -6.16 23.03
CA ALA A 50 16.07 -6.49 22.36
C ALA A 50 15.18 -7.42 23.21
N ALA A 51 15.77 -8.46 23.82
CA ALA A 51 15.05 -9.35 24.73
C ALA A 51 14.46 -8.59 25.94
N ALA A 52 15.21 -7.63 26.50
CA ALA A 52 14.72 -6.78 27.59
C ALA A 52 13.54 -5.87 27.17
N LEU A 53 13.42 -5.56 25.88
CA LEU A 53 12.30 -4.81 25.29
C LEU A 53 11.14 -5.73 24.85
N GLY A 54 11.22 -7.03 25.10
CA GLY A 54 10.17 -8.00 24.76
C GLY A 54 10.21 -8.53 23.32
N TYR A 55 11.32 -8.36 22.61
CA TYR A 55 11.50 -8.94 21.27
C TYR A 55 11.82 -10.43 21.40
N SER A 56 11.34 -11.23 20.44
CA SER A 56 11.65 -12.67 20.36
C SER A 56 12.84 -12.95 19.44
N GLU A 57 13.31 -14.20 19.44
CA GLU A 57 14.31 -14.68 18.47
C GLU A 57 13.75 -15.82 17.63
N GLU A 58 13.88 -15.72 16.31
CA GLU A 58 13.39 -16.70 15.35
C GLU A 58 14.34 -16.79 14.15
N ASP A 59 14.81 -17.99 13.79
CA ASP A 59 15.72 -18.26 12.65
C ASP A 59 16.96 -17.34 12.59
N GLY A 60 17.51 -17.01 13.76
CA GLY A 60 18.67 -16.13 13.90
C GLY A 60 18.35 -14.64 13.76
N CYS A 61 17.08 -14.25 13.66
CA CYS A 61 16.63 -12.86 13.67
C CYS A 61 16.08 -12.48 15.03
N VAL A 62 16.26 -11.21 15.39
CA VAL A 62 15.48 -10.54 16.43
C VAL A 62 14.15 -10.12 15.81
N VAL A 63 13.03 -10.45 16.45
CA VAL A 63 11.68 -10.22 15.93
C VAL A 63 10.89 -9.31 16.86
N GLY A 64 10.41 -8.20 16.31
CA GLY A 64 9.65 -7.21 17.06
C GLY A 64 8.19 -7.60 17.27
N PRO A 65 7.44 -6.83 18.09
CA PRO A 65 6.02 -7.07 18.33
C PRO A 65 5.18 -7.00 17.05
N ASP A 66 5.58 -6.16 16.10
CA ASP A 66 4.98 -6.06 14.78
C ASP A 66 5.53 -7.10 13.78
N LYS A 67 6.24 -8.14 14.25
CA LYS A 67 6.75 -9.28 13.46
C LYS A 67 7.85 -8.96 12.43
N TYR A 68 8.38 -7.74 12.40
CA TYR A 68 9.55 -7.42 11.57
C TYR A 68 10.79 -8.15 12.09
N ARG A 69 11.59 -8.69 11.17
CA ARG A 69 12.71 -9.57 11.46
C ARG A 69 14.04 -8.88 11.13
N PHE A 70 14.94 -8.84 12.10
CA PHE A 70 16.26 -8.21 11.97
C PHE A 70 17.37 -9.22 12.22
N ARG A 71 18.15 -9.52 11.19
CA ARG A 71 19.38 -10.31 11.30
C ARG A 71 20.52 -9.40 11.73
N LEU A 72 21.00 -9.61 12.96
CA LEU A 72 22.07 -8.81 13.53
C LEU A 72 23.44 -9.35 13.10
N LEU A 73 24.29 -8.46 12.61
CA LEU A 73 25.61 -8.74 12.06
C LEU A 73 26.67 -7.88 12.75
N THR A 74 27.91 -8.35 12.82
CA THR A 74 29.03 -7.53 13.31
C THR A 74 29.46 -6.54 12.25
N LEU A 75 29.56 -5.25 12.60
CA LEU A 75 30.01 -4.21 11.67
C LEU A 75 31.45 -4.48 11.16
N PRO A 76 31.67 -4.58 9.83
CA PRO A 76 33.00 -4.67 9.26
C PRO A 76 33.79 -3.38 9.47
N SER A 77 35.11 -3.49 9.64
CA SER A 77 36.00 -2.34 9.69
C SER A 77 35.90 -1.51 8.40
N GLY A 78 35.81 -0.19 8.53
CA GLY A 78 35.76 0.74 7.40
C GLY A 78 34.37 0.97 6.79
N ARG A 79 33.34 0.23 7.22
CA ARG A 79 31.94 0.45 6.77
C ARG A 79 31.20 1.40 7.71
N SER A 80 30.45 2.36 7.16
CA SER A 80 29.57 3.24 7.95
C SER A 80 28.09 2.85 7.86
N GLU A 81 27.59 2.49 6.67
CA GLU A 81 26.20 2.08 6.48
C GLU A 81 25.87 0.82 7.29
N ARG A 82 24.85 0.90 8.14
CA ARG A 82 24.46 -0.18 9.06
C ARG A 82 23.53 -1.17 8.43
N PHE A 83 22.68 -0.78 7.49
CA PHE A 83 21.86 -1.72 6.75
C PHE A 83 22.70 -2.42 5.70
N LEU A 84 22.64 -3.74 5.67
CA LEU A 84 23.28 -4.54 4.63
C LEU A 84 22.30 -4.86 3.52
N TYR A 85 21.11 -5.35 3.87
CA TYR A 85 20.11 -5.76 2.90
C TYR A 85 18.69 -5.65 3.42
N VAL A 86 17.76 -5.56 2.46
CA VAL A 86 16.35 -5.91 2.63
C VAL A 86 16.10 -7.18 1.82
N MET A 87 15.58 -8.23 2.46
CA MET A 87 15.28 -9.50 1.80
C MET A 87 13.78 -9.63 1.54
N CYS A 88 13.41 -9.86 0.29
CA CYS A 88 12.03 -9.97 -0.17
C CYS A 88 11.82 -11.25 -1.00
N ARG A 89 10.60 -11.79 -0.98
CA ARG A 89 10.20 -12.93 -1.83
C ARG A 89 9.86 -12.45 -3.23
N SER A 90 10.27 -13.21 -4.24
CA SER A 90 9.92 -13.00 -5.64
C SER A 90 9.06 -14.17 -6.14
N GLY A 91 8.05 -13.88 -6.96
CA GLY A 91 7.28 -14.89 -7.67
C GLY A 91 7.96 -15.41 -8.93
N ASN A 92 8.93 -14.66 -9.46
CA ASN A 92 9.78 -15.03 -10.58
C ASN A 92 11.10 -14.23 -10.53
N LEU A 93 12.16 -14.86 -10.03
CA LEU A 93 13.41 -14.20 -9.69
C LEU A 93 14.06 -13.51 -10.88
N GLU A 94 14.01 -14.13 -12.06
CA GLU A 94 14.58 -13.58 -13.28
C GLU A 94 13.88 -12.28 -13.69
N LYS A 95 12.54 -12.25 -13.67
CA LYS A 95 11.77 -11.06 -14.01
C LYS A 95 11.89 -9.97 -12.95
N THR A 96 11.96 -10.32 -11.68
CA THR A 96 12.18 -9.36 -10.59
C THR A 96 13.55 -8.72 -10.73
N VAL A 97 14.62 -9.51 -10.81
CA VAL A 97 15.98 -9.00 -11.01
C VAL A 97 16.09 -8.19 -12.30
N GLY A 98 15.50 -8.67 -13.40
CA GLY A 98 15.41 -7.95 -14.67
C GLY A 98 14.74 -6.59 -14.53
N PHE A 99 13.63 -6.50 -13.79
CA PHE A 99 12.96 -5.23 -13.51
C PHE A 99 13.90 -4.23 -12.82
N TYR A 100 14.57 -4.62 -11.73
CA TYR A 100 15.46 -3.70 -11.01
C TYR A 100 16.69 -3.27 -11.83
N LYS A 101 17.20 -4.14 -12.70
CA LYS A 101 18.34 -3.82 -13.58
C LYS A 101 17.90 -2.94 -14.75
N ASP A 102 16.89 -3.38 -15.50
CA ASP A 102 16.51 -2.75 -16.75
C ASP A 102 15.70 -1.48 -16.53
N VAL A 103 14.85 -1.44 -15.50
CA VAL A 103 13.96 -0.30 -15.21
C VAL A 103 14.61 0.68 -14.27
N LEU A 104 15.31 0.20 -13.24
CA LEU A 104 15.89 1.07 -12.19
C LEU A 104 17.40 1.26 -12.31
N GLY A 105 18.08 0.58 -13.23
CA GLY A 105 19.51 0.75 -13.46
C GLY A 105 20.39 0.18 -12.34
N MET A 106 19.86 -0.72 -11.52
CA MET A 106 20.66 -1.45 -10.53
C MET A 106 21.59 -2.47 -11.21
N VAL A 107 22.61 -2.91 -10.50
CA VAL A 107 23.55 -3.94 -10.96
C VAL A 107 23.45 -5.20 -10.09
N ASP A 108 23.98 -6.31 -10.61
CA ASP A 108 24.11 -7.53 -9.80
C ASP A 108 25.03 -7.26 -8.60
N ALA A 109 24.64 -7.79 -7.45
CA ALA A 109 25.41 -7.76 -6.22
C ALA A 109 25.62 -9.19 -5.71
N GLU A 110 26.69 -9.38 -4.94
CA GLU A 110 26.92 -10.65 -4.25
C GLU A 110 25.88 -10.82 -3.13
N VAL A 111 25.21 -11.98 -3.10
CA VAL A 111 24.30 -12.31 -2.00
C VAL A 111 25.13 -12.47 -0.72
N PRO A 112 24.86 -11.68 0.33
CA PRO A 112 25.65 -11.79 1.56
C PRO A 112 25.58 -13.19 2.16
N GLY A 113 26.71 -13.75 2.60
CA GLY A 113 26.74 -15.08 3.23
C GLY A 113 25.92 -15.20 4.53
N ALA A 114 25.50 -14.08 5.10
CA ALA A 114 24.56 -14.05 6.23
C ALA A 114 23.11 -14.34 5.84
N VAL A 115 22.75 -14.21 4.57
CA VAL A 115 21.40 -14.50 4.07
C VAL A 115 21.14 -16.01 4.23
N PRO A 116 19.99 -16.41 4.82
CA PRO A 116 19.67 -17.82 4.98
C PRO A 116 19.58 -18.53 3.62
N SER A 117 20.00 -19.80 3.58
CA SER A 117 19.91 -20.60 2.36
C SER A 117 18.46 -20.71 1.87
N LYS A 118 18.23 -20.36 0.61
CA LYS A 118 16.96 -20.51 -0.11
C LYS A 118 17.20 -21.20 -1.45
N PRO A 119 16.17 -21.82 -2.08
CA PRO A 119 16.34 -22.56 -3.32
C PRO A 119 16.98 -21.75 -4.45
N LYS A 120 16.57 -20.49 -4.58
CA LYS A 120 17.18 -19.52 -5.49
C LYS A 120 17.27 -18.17 -4.79
N THR A 121 18.41 -17.52 -4.92
CA THR A 121 18.64 -16.16 -4.43
C THR A 121 19.37 -15.32 -5.45
N ALA A 122 19.12 -14.02 -5.43
CA ALA A 122 19.89 -13.03 -6.17
C ALA A 122 19.90 -11.73 -5.37
N ALA A 123 20.91 -10.89 -5.58
CA ALA A 123 20.95 -9.56 -5.01
C ALA A 123 21.20 -8.53 -6.11
N VAL A 124 20.56 -7.37 -5.98
CA VAL A 124 20.79 -6.21 -6.82
C VAL A 124 20.94 -4.97 -5.95
N SER A 125 21.71 -4.00 -6.41
CA SER A 125 21.84 -2.72 -5.73
C SER A 125 22.30 -1.62 -6.69
N TYR A 126 22.20 -0.37 -6.23
CA TYR A 126 23.08 0.68 -6.75
C TYR A 126 24.51 0.47 -6.25
N THR A 127 25.47 1.19 -6.84
CA THR A 127 26.87 1.14 -6.40
C THR A 127 27.24 2.38 -5.60
N SER A 128 28.31 2.31 -4.81
CA SER A 128 28.83 3.48 -4.10
C SER A 128 29.14 4.66 -5.03
N LYS A 129 29.54 4.41 -6.29
CA LYS A 129 29.77 5.47 -7.28
C LYS A 129 28.49 6.23 -7.67
N MET A 130 27.33 5.60 -7.51
CA MET A 130 26.01 6.20 -7.80
C MET A 130 25.43 6.92 -6.56
N HIS A 131 25.96 6.64 -5.36
CA HIS A 131 25.57 7.30 -4.13
C HIS A 131 26.13 8.74 -4.09
N PRO A 132 25.33 9.77 -3.74
CA PRO A 132 25.79 11.17 -3.70
C PRO A 132 27.05 11.40 -2.87
N HIS A 133 27.23 10.60 -1.81
CA HIS A 133 28.36 10.67 -0.89
C HIS A 133 29.39 9.54 -1.05
N GLY A 134 29.26 8.68 -2.06
CA GLY A 134 30.21 7.57 -2.24
C GLY A 134 30.09 6.42 -1.22
N LEU A 135 28.99 6.32 -0.48
CA LEU A 135 28.79 5.39 0.63
C LEU A 135 28.33 4.01 0.17
N GLU A 136 28.40 3.01 1.05
CA GLU A 136 28.02 1.64 0.73
C GLU A 136 26.51 1.52 0.49
N PRO A 137 26.07 0.78 -0.54
CA PRO A 137 24.66 0.59 -0.79
C PRO A 137 24.03 -0.40 0.21
N VAL A 138 22.71 -0.31 0.33
CA VAL A 138 21.85 -1.37 0.88
C VAL A 138 21.36 -2.25 -0.27
N LEU A 139 21.53 -3.56 -0.11
CA LEU A 139 21.20 -4.53 -1.15
C LEU A 139 19.71 -4.89 -1.10
N LEU A 140 19.08 -5.05 -2.27
CA LEU A 140 17.81 -5.74 -2.38
C LEU A 140 18.11 -7.21 -2.68
N VAL A 141 17.84 -8.07 -1.71
CA VAL A 141 18.03 -9.52 -1.81
C VAL A 141 16.69 -10.16 -2.11
N TRP A 142 16.64 -10.97 -3.16
CA TRP A 142 15.46 -11.66 -3.61
C TRP A 142 15.62 -13.17 -3.44
N TYR A 143 14.55 -13.85 -3.07
CA TYR A 143 14.50 -15.30 -3.12
C TYR A 143 13.22 -15.80 -3.78
N GLU A 144 13.31 -16.94 -4.47
CA GLU A 144 12.17 -17.62 -5.09
C GLU A 144 12.05 -19.03 -4.50
N ASP A 145 10.86 -19.35 -4.00
CA ASP A 145 10.51 -20.65 -3.42
C ASP A 145 9.24 -21.26 -4.04
N GLY A 146 8.84 -20.77 -5.22
CA GLY A 146 7.65 -21.23 -5.94
C GLY A 146 6.33 -20.61 -5.46
N VAL A 147 6.38 -19.66 -4.52
CA VAL A 147 5.20 -18.93 -4.03
C VAL A 147 5.30 -17.47 -4.47
N ALA A 148 4.23 -16.95 -5.09
CA ALA A 148 4.15 -15.53 -5.40
C ALA A 148 3.94 -14.71 -4.11
N PRO A 149 4.65 -13.57 -3.94
CA PRO A 149 4.46 -12.72 -2.78
C PRO A 149 3.05 -12.11 -2.79
N LYS A 150 2.52 -11.88 -1.59
CA LYS A 150 1.27 -11.15 -1.35
C LYS A 150 1.56 -10.04 -0.34
N PRO A 151 2.15 -8.92 -0.78
CA PRO A 151 2.40 -7.78 0.09
C PRO A 151 1.07 -7.25 0.65
N THR A 152 1.07 -6.86 1.92
CA THR A 152 -0.01 -6.12 2.56
C THR A 152 0.52 -4.71 2.91
N PRO A 153 -0.32 -3.81 3.44
CA PRO A 153 0.17 -2.54 3.98
C PRO A 153 1.22 -2.70 5.10
N TRP A 154 1.34 -3.89 5.70
CA TRP A 154 2.34 -4.16 6.73
C TRP A 154 3.77 -4.06 6.18
N GLU A 155 4.05 -4.51 4.96
CA GLU A 155 5.40 -4.41 4.38
C GLU A 155 5.84 -2.96 4.10
N GLY A 156 4.91 -2.02 4.03
CA GLY A 156 5.19 -0.62 3.72
C GLY A 156 5.66 -0.43 2.28
N ARG A 157 6.67 0.43 2.10
CA ARG A 157 7.14 0.89 0.79
C ARG A 157 8.65 1.12 0.78
N HIS A 158 9.32 0.79 -0.31
CA HIS A 158 10.69 1.22 -0.55
C HIS A 158 10.73 2.60 -1.19
N ALA A 159 11.50 3.53 -0.62
CA ALA A 159 11.74 4.83 -1.23
C ALA A 159 13.12 4.89 -1.89
N LEU A 160 13.19 5.42 -3.11
CA LEU A 160 14.42 5.64 -3.85
C LEU A 160 14.55 7.11 -4.24
N GLY A 161 15.64 7.73 -3.80
CA GLY A 161 16.04 9.07 -4.22
C GLY A 161 16.78 9.03 -5.55
N LEU A 162 16.21 9.62 -6.60
CA LEU A 162 16.83 9.73 -7.93
C LEU A 162 16.90 11.21 -8.35
N ASP A 163 17.68 11.54 -9.39
CA ASP A 163 17.63 12.87 -9.97
C ASP A 163 16.23 13.14 -10.55
N ALA A 164 15.75 14.38 -10.49
CA ALA A 164 14.44 14.78 -11.00
C ALA A 164 14.23 14.37 -12.47
N GLU A 165 15.27 14.49 -13.29
CA GLU A 165 15.25 14.03 -14.69
C GLU A 165 15.00 12.51 -14.79
N GLN A 166 15.66 11.72 -13.92
CA GLN A 166 15.46 10.27 -13.84
C GLN A 166 14.04 9.93 -13.36
N ILE A 167 13.48 10.68 -12.40
CA ILE A 167 12.10 10.50 -11.94
C ILE A 167 11.10 10.72 -13.09
N ILE A 168 11.27 11.80 -13.87
CA ILE A 168 10.40 12.12 -15.00
C ILE A 168 10.51 11.06 -16.11
N ALA A 169 11.74 10.65 -16.45
CA ALA A 169 11.98 9.61 -17.44
C ALA A 169 11.40 8.25 -17.01
N LEU A 170 11.58 7.89 -15.73
CA LEU A 170 11.07 6.66 -15.15
C LEU A 170 9.55 6.64 -15.13
N HIS A 171 8.91 7.74 -14.71
CA HIS A 171 7.44 7.88 -14.75
C HIS A 171 6.90 7.74 -16.19
N THR A 172 7.53 8.40 -17.16
CA THR A 172 7.17 8.29 -18.58
C THR A 172 7.23 6.84 -19.06
N ARG A 173 8.29 6.10 -18.67
CA ARG A 173 8.41 4.68 -18.97
C ARG A 173 7.32 3.85 -18.30
N TYR A 174 7.04 4.09 -17.02
CA TYR A 174 5.96 3.43 -16.29
C TYR A 174 4.61 3.63 -16.97
N LYS A 175 4.29 4.83 -17.46
CA LYS A 175 3.05 5.06 -18.22
C LYS A 175 2.94 4.26 -19.50
N LYS A 176 4.07 4.10 -20.18
CA LYS A 176 4.12 3.39 -21.46
C LYS A 176 4.07 1.87 -21.26
N GLU A 177 4.81 1.35 -20.29
CA GLU A 177 5.05 -0.09 -20.14
C GLU A 177 4.20 -0.72 -19.04
N PHE A 178 3.86 0.04 -18.00
CA PHE A 178 3.23 -0.45 -16.77
C PHE A 178 2.15 0.50 -16.19
N PRO A 179 1.21 1.04 -17.00
CA PRO A 179 0.29 2.08 -16.53
C PRO A 179 -0.54 1.63 -15.31
N ASP A 180 -0.93 0.35 -15.26
CA ASP A 180 -1.73 -0.23 -14.16
C ASP A 180 -0.93 -0.39 -12.85
N LYS A 181 0.39 -0.22 -12.88
CA LYS A 181 1.24 -0.27 -11.68
C LYS A 181 1.39 1.09 -11.00
N ILE A 182 1.02 2.19 -11.65
CA ILE A 182 1.08 3.53 -11.05
C ILE A 182 -0.04 3.66 -10.01
N MET A 183 0.33 4.00 -8.78
CA MET A 183 -0.60 4.14 -7.66
C MET A 183 -0.92 5.61 -7.37
N HIS A 184 0.10 6.46 -7.42
CA HIS A 184 -0.04 7.88 -7.16
C HIS A 184 0.87 8.66 -8.11
N ASP A 185 0.23 9.44 -8.98
CA ASP A 185 0.87 10.43 -9.81
C ASP A 185 -0.05 11.67 -9.91
N GLU A 186 0.39 12.65 -10.70
CA GLU A 186 -0.41 13.83 -10.95
C GLU A 186 -1.54 13.50 -11.96
N LYS A 187 -2.76 13.96 -11.68
CA LYS A 187 -3.92 13.72 -12.58
C LYS A 187 -3.73 14.24 -14.00
N THR A 188 -2.87 15.25 -14.16
CA THR A 188 -2.46 15.87 -15.42
C THR A 188 -1.56 14.97 -16.26
N GLY A 189 -0.95 13.97 -15.62
CA GLY A 189 -0.30 12.87 -16.27
C GLY A 189 1.22 12.85 -16.15
N GLY A 190 1.82 13.62 -15.24
CA GLY A 190 3.24 13.53 -14.86
C GLY A 190 3.43 13.00 -13.43
N PRO A 191 4.68 12.91 -12.93
CA PRO A 191 4.91 12.76 -11.50
C PRO A 191 4.31 13.96 -10.76
N ILE A 192 3.92 13.77 -9.50
CA ILE A 192 3.43 14.85 -8.64
C ILE A 192 4.55 15.88 -8.49
N SER A 193 4.23 17.15 -8.74
CA SER A 193 5.13 18.28 -8.58
C SER A 193 4.70 19.15 -7.41
N LEU A 194 5.50 19.16 -6.33
CA LEU A 194 5.24 19.98 -5.14
C LEU A 194 6.23 21.13 -5.06
N GLN A 195 5.70 22.34 -4.93
CA GLN A 195 6.50 23.54 -4.71
C GLN A 195 6.85 23.66 -3.22
N GLU A 196 8.08 23.28 -2.88
CA GLU A 196 8.61 23.30 -1.52
C GLU A 196 9.53 24.51 -1.31
N LYS A 197 9.82 24.82 -0.04
CA LYS A 197 10.74 25.93 0.32
C LYS A 197 12.12 25.80 -0.34
N LEU A 198 12.59 24.56 -0.51
CA LEU A 198 13.95 24.25 -0.98
C LEU A 198 14.02 23.82 -2.45
N GLY A 199 12.90 23.87 -3.18
CA GLY A 199 12.86 23.48 -4.59
C GLY A 199 11.55 22.82 -4.99
N THR A 200 11.53 22.23 -6.19
CA THR A 200 10.41 21.42 -6.65
C THR A 200 10.68 19.95 -6.37
N LEU A 201 9.85 19.35 -5.51
CA LEU A 201 9.87 17.93 -5.25
C LEU A 201 9.05 17.19 -6.31
N PHE A 202 9.67 16.27 -7.03
CA PHE A 202 8.99 15.35 -7.93
C PHE A 202 8.84 14.01 -7.25
N ILE A 203 7.62 13.49 -7.21
CA ILE A 203 7.33 12.21 -6.57
C ILE A 203 6.25 11.43 -7.33
N PHE A 204 6.43 10.13 -7.44
CA PHE A 204 5.32 9.24 -7.80
C PHE A 204 5.50 7.89 -7.11
N ILE A 205 4.39 7.18 -6.95
CA ILE A 205 4.36 5.87 -6.33
C ILE A 205 3.85 4.88 -7.35
N ALA A 206 4.57 3.77 -7.50
CA ALA A 206 4.18 2.68 -8.36
C ALA A 206 4.57 1.34 -7.74
N ARG A 207 4.03 0.25 -8.28
CA ARG A 207 4.43 -1.10 -7.91
C ARG A 207 5.59 -1.60 -8.77
N ASP A 208 6.45 -2.41 -8.19
CA ASP A 208 7.46 -3.16 -8.94
C ASP A 208 6.83 -4.35 -9.69
N TYR A 209 7.66 -5.26 -10.21
CA TYR A 209 7.18 -6.47 -10.91
C TYR A 209 6.25 -7.33 -10.03
N ASP A 210 6.66 -7.63 -8.79
CA ASP A 210 5.97 -8.54 -7.86
C ASP A 210 4.82 -7.89 -7.07
N GLY A 211 4.68 -6.57 -7.13
CA GLY A 211 3.60 -5.82 -6.47
C GLY A 211 4.02 -5.08 -5.21
N TYR A 212 5.31 -5.04 -4.87
CA TYR A 212 5.83 -4.19 -3.80
C TYR A 212 5.68 -2.72 -4.18
N GLU A 213 5.28 -1.89 -3.21
CA GLU A 213 5.19 -0.46 -3.45
C GLU A 213 6.58 0.19 -3.46
N MET A 214 6.78 1.10 -4.42
CA MET A 214 7.98 1.90 -4.61
C MET A 214 7.61 3.38 -4.63
N CYS A 215 8.29 4.19 -3.82
CA CYS A 215 8.25 5.66 -3.86
C CYS A 215 9.49 6.14 -4.60
N TYR A 216 9.30 6.85 -5.69
CA TYR A 216 10.39 7.51 -6.41
C TYR A 216 10.32 8.99 -6.13
N VAL A 217 11.38 9.56 -5.55
CA VAL A 217 11.42 10.94 -5.07
C VAL A 217 12.67 11.66 -5.57
N SER A 218 12.54 12.92 -6.00
CA SER A 218 13.68 13.71 -6.47
C SER A 218 14.61 14.10 -5.32
N ARG A 219 15.89 13.74 -5.45
CA ARG A 219 16.89 13.92 -4.39
C ARG A 219 17.33 15.37 -4.23
N GLU A 220 17.23 16.19 -5.28
CA GLU A 220 17.65 17.59 -5.28
C GLU A 220 16.84 18.44 -4.29
N THR A 221 15.60 18.06 -4.00
CA THR A 221 14.76 18.72 -2.99
C THR A 221 14.66 17.90 -1.71
N MET A 222 14.57 16.57 -1.81
CA MET A 222 14.46 15.71 -0.63
C MET A 222 15.70 15.78 0.27
N LEU A 223 16.91 15.68 -0.30
CA LEU A 223 18.14 15.65 0.51
C LEU A 223 18.38 16.94 1.30
N PRO A 224 18.26 18.14 0.72
CA PRO A 224 18.36 19.37 1.50
C PRO A 224 17.25 19.50 2.54
N ALA A 225 16.03 19.01 2.25
CA ALA A 225 14.91 19.08 3.19
C ALA A 225 15.12 18.21 4.43
N VAL A 226 15.68 16.99 4.29
CA VAL A 226 15.99 16.15 5.44
C VAL A 226 17.10 16.74 6.30
N VAL A 227 18.12 17.35 5.68
CA VAL A 227 19.20 18.04 6.40
C VAL A 227 18.68 19.26 7.15
N GLU A 228 17.86 20.09 6.50
CA GLU A 228 17.20 21.26 7.12
C GLU A 228 16.32 20.82 8.31
N ALA A 229 15.51 19.78 8.13
CA ALA A 229 14.62 19.26 9.16
C ALA A 229 15.40 18.75 10.38
N ALA A 230 16.51 18.05 10.17
CA ALA A 230 17.36 17.56 11.26
C ALA A 230 18.12 18.69 11.96
N THR A 231 18.63 19.67 11.20
CA THR A 231 19.47 20.75 11.74
C THR A 231 18.65 21.78 12.51
N ASN A 232 17.43 22.07 12.05
CA ASN A 232 16.55 23.09 12.63
C ASN A 232 15.39 22.49 13.44
N TYR A 233 15.56 21.25 13.92
CA TYR A 233 14.56 20.59 14.75
C TYR A 233 14.44 21.28 16.13
N ASP A 234 13.27 21.84 16.42
CA ASP A 234 12.90 22.28 17.77
C ASP A 234 11.99 21.23 18.42
N GLY A 235 12.53 20.45 19.35
CA GLY A 235 11.76 19.47 20.12
C GLY A 235 10.60 20.07 20.92
N LYS A 236 10.63 21.39 21.21
CA LYS A 236 9.52 22.09 21.89
C LYS A 236 8.35 22.40 20.96
N ALA A 237 8.53 22.32 19.64
CA ALA A 237 7.44 22.47 18.68
C ALA A 237 6.48 21.27 18.68
N LEU A 238 6.84 20.16 19.35
CA LEU A 238 5.95 19.01 19.50
C LEU A 238 4.86 19.27 20.55
N ASP A 239 3.63 19.49 20.07
CA ASP A 239 2.44 19.56 20.91
C ASP A 239 1.87 18.16 21.20
N PHE A 240 2.42 17.52 22.23
CA PHE A 240 1.99 16.19 22.66
C PHE A 240 0.55 16.17 23.20
N ASP A 241 0.05 17.28 23.75
CA ASP A 241 -1.30 17.34 24.31
C ASP A 241 -2.36 17.35 23.21
N THR A 242 -2.15 18.16 22.17
CA THR A 242 -3.01 18.16 20.97
C THR A 242 -2.96 16.80 20.29
N ARG A 243 -1.77 16.19 20.19
CA ARG A 243 -1.61 14.83 19.64
C ARG A 243 -2.40 13.80 20.44
N ALA A 244 -2.30 13.80 21.77
CA ALA A 244 -3.01 12.87 22.64
C ALA A 244 -4.54 13.01 22.51
N LYS A 245 -5.05 14.24 22.48
CA LYS A 245 -6.48 14.51 22.23
C LYS A 245 -6.93 13.98 20.87
N ARG A 246 -6.12 14.17 19.83
CA ARG A 246 -6.43 13.69 18.48
C ARG A 246 -6.48 12.17 18.41
N ILE A 247 -5.52 11.48 19.03
CA ILE A 247 -5.49 10.02 19.14
C ILE A 247 -6.78 9.51 19.79
N ALA A 248 -7.17 10.07 20.94
CA ALA A 248 -8.38 9.66 21.65
C ALA A 248 -9.66 9.82 20.81
N ALA A 249 -9.76 10.90 20.02
CA ALA A 249 -10.88 11.14 19.11
C ALA A 249 -10.94 10.11 17.97
N ILE A 250 -9.79 9.81 17.35
CA ILE A 250 -9.68 8.81 16.28
C ILE A 250 -9.98 7.41 16.79
N GLU A 251 -9.48 7.03 17.96
CA GLU A 251 -9.79 5.75 18.60
C GLU A 251 -11.28 5.58 18.90
N LYS A 252 -11.94 6.65 19.36
CA LYS A 252 -13.38 6.67 19.61
C LYS A 252 -14.16 6.44 18.31
N ALA A 253 -13.83 7.18 17.25
CA ALA A 253 -14.42 6.98 15.93
C ALA A 253 -14.15 5.56 15.40
N GLY A 254 -12.94 5.06 15.58
CA GLY A 254 -12.55 3.71 15.16
C GLY A 254 -13.33 2.60 15.85
N ARG A 255 -13.59 2.72 17.16
CA ARG A 255 -14.49 1.77 17.87
C ARG A 255 -15.87 1.74 17.21
N GLU A 256 -16.43 2.90 16.88
CA GLU A 256 -17.73 2.96 16.22
C GLU A 256 -17.69 2.37 14.80
N VAL A 257 -16.66 2.68 14.01
CA VAL A 257 -16.45 2.08 12.67
C VAL A 257 -16.43 0.55 12.76
N GLU A 258 -15.60 -0.02 13.63
CA GLU A 258 -15.48 -1.47 13.77
C GLU A 258 -16.78 -2.13 14.26
N GLU A 259 -17.52 -1.46 15.16
CA GLU A 259 -18.83 -1.95 15.57
C GLU A 259 -19.83 -1.99 14.42
N LEU A 260 -19.87 -0.95 13.58
CA LEU A 260 -20.77 -0.90 12.42
C LEU A 260 -20.41 -1.99 11.41
N LEU A 261 -19.12 -2.17 11.12
CA LEU A 261 -18.63 -3.21 10.20
C LEU A 261 -18.90 -4.63 10.72
N LYS A 262 -18.84 -4.84 12.03
CA LYS A 262 -19.15 -6.13 12.65
C LYS A 262 -20.65 -6.46 12.63
N LYS A 263 -21.50 -5.45 12.85
CA LYS A 263 -22.96 -5.63 12.97
C LYS A 263 -23.68 -5.71 11.62
N ASN A 264 -23.10 -5.15 10.56
CA ASN A 264 -23.77 -4.98 9.27
C ASN A 264 -22.97 -5.62 8.13
N PRO A 265 -23.58 -6.48 7.29
CA PRO A 265 -22.88 -7.11 6.17
C PRO A 265 -22.35 -6.13 5.12
N VAL A 266 -23.03 -5.01 4.89
CA VAL A 266 -22.62 -3.98 3.94
C VAL A 266 -22.75 -2.61 4.61
N VAL A 267 -21.67 -1.84 4.61
CA VAL A 267 -21.61 -0.50 5.24
C VAL A 267 -20.98 0.49 4.27
N LEU A 268 -21.58 1.68 4.17
CA LEU A 268 -21.06 2.80 3.40
C LEU A 268 -20.88 4.01 4.33
N PHE A 269 -19.64 4.44 4.53
CA PHE A 269 -19.36 5.74 5.16
C PHE A 269 -19.46 6.84 4.12
N SER A 270 -20.24 7.87 4.41
CA SER A 270 -20.73 8.83 3.42
C SER A 270 -20.79 10.26 3.97
N LYS A 271 -20.90 11.24 3.08
CA LYS A 271 -21.38 12.60 3.36
C LYS A 271 -22.54 12.88 2.41
N GLU A 272 -23.67 13.35 2.94
CA GLU A 272 -24.92 13.44 2.17
C GLU A 272 -24.80 14.37 0.95
N TRP A 273 -24.11 15.50 1.12
CA TRP A 273 -23.86 16.46 0.05
C TRP A 273 -22.92 15.94 -1.06
N CYS A 274 -22.13 14.89 -0.80
CA CYS A 274 -21.05 14.45 -1.69
C CYS A 274 -21.58 13.69 -2.93
N PRO A 275 -21.27 14.14 -4.17
CA PRO A 275 -21.75 13.50 -5.39
C PRO A 275 -21.20 12.07 -5.58
N PHE A 276 -19.98 11.77 -5.14
CA PHE A 276 -19.42 10.42 -5.22
C PHE A 276 -20.09 9.47 -4.23
N CYS A 277 -20.53 9.96 -3.07
CA CYS A 277 -21.31 9.17 -2.13
C CYS A 277 -22.68 8.81 -2.71
N ARG A 278 -23.34 9.76 -3.41
CA ARG A 278 -24.59 9.48 -4.13
C ARG A 278 -24.40 8.37 -5.18
N LYS A 279 -23.37 8.47 -6.03
CA LYS A 279 -23.06 7.41 -7.02
C LYS A 279 -22.88 6.02 -6.39
N ALA A 280 -22.17 5.94 -5.25
CA ALA A 280 -21.97 4.67 -4.55
C ALA A 280 -23.28 4.11 -3.98
N LYS A 281 -24.15 4.96 -3.41
CA LYS A 281 -25.49 4.58 -2.94
C LYS A 281 -26.35 4.11 -4.11
N ASP A 282 -26.34 4.83 -5.23
CA ASP A 282 -27.12 4.48 -6.42
C ASP A 282 -26.69 3.11 -6.97
N ALA A 283 -25.38 2.83 -6.99
CA ALA A 283 -24.85 1.53 -7.40
C ALA A 283 -25.35 0.39 -6.49
N LEU A 284 -25.25 0.55 -5.17
CA LEU A 284 -25.75 -0.44 -4.20
C LEU A 284 -27.28 -0.62 -4.27
N SER A 285 -28.03 0.48 -4.40
CA SER A 285 -29.48 0.45 -4.53
C SER A 285 -29.93 -0.19 -5.85
N SER A 286 -29.18 -0.01 -6.94
CA SER A 286 -29.53 -0.56 -8.26
C SER A 286 -29.57 -2.09 -8.30
N ILE A 287 -28.88 -2.74 -7.37
CA ILE A 287 -28.84 -4.19 -7.20
C ILE A 287 -29.71 -4.68 -6.02
N ASP A 288 -30.58 -3.81 -5.50
CA ASP A 288 -31.44 -4.07 -4.34
C ASP A 288 -30.66 -4.57 -3.11
N ALA A 289 -29.42 -4.08 -2.91
CA ALA A 289 -28.64 -4.44 -1.74
C ALA A 289 -29.20 -3.77 -0.48
N GLN A 290 -29.21 -4.50 0.63
CA GLN A 290 -29.41 -3.99 1.98
C GLN A 290 -28.06 -3.55 2.53
N PHE A 291 -27.92 -2.26 2.82
CA PHE A 291 -26.69 -1.68 3.34
C PHE A 291 -26.98 -0.58 4.36
N LEU A 292 -26.08 -0.45 5.34
CA LEU A 292 -26.10 0.66 6.27
C LEU A 292 -25.31 1.84 5.68
N VAL A 293 -25.87 3.04 5.77
CA VAL A 293 -25.15 4.28 5.47
C VAL A 293 -24.85 5.02 6.76
N LYS A 294 -23.57 5.29 7.02
CA LYS A 294 -23.12 6.19 8.09
C LYS A 294 -22.79 7.54 7.47
N GLU A 295 -23.72 8.49 7.57
CA GLU A 295 -23.49 9.87 7.17
C GLU A 295 -22.66 10.59 8.22
N LEU A 296 -21.51 11.12 7.81
CA LEU A 296 -20.63 11.92 8.66
C LEU A 296 -21.06 13.39 8.67
N GLU A 297 -21.65 13.86 7.57
CA GLU A 297 -22.20 15.22 7.40
C GLU A 297 -23.52 15.16 6.64
N ASP A 298 -24.42 16.10 6.92
CA ASP A 298 -25.72 16.27 6.26
C ASP A 298 -25.64 17.05 4.93
N ALA A 299 -26.78 17.28 4.28
CA ALA A 299 -26.87 18.04 3.03
C ALA A 299 -26.35 19.49 3.13
N ASP A 300 -26.41 20.09 4.33
CA ASP A 300 -25.93 21.45 4.63
C ASP A 300 -24.44 21.48 5.01
N LYS A 301 -23.74 20.33 4.95
CA LYS A 301 -22.36 20.14 5.43
C LYS A 301 -22.19 20.31 6.94
N LYS A 302 -23.27 20.14 7.72
CA LYS A 302 -23.19 20.10 9.18
C LYS A 302 -22.81 18.68 9.63
N PRO A 303 -22.01 18.56 10.69
CA PRO A 303 -21.57 17.26 11.18
C PRO A 303 -22.75 16.47 11.80
N ASN A 304 -22.92 15.22 11.36
CA ASN A 304 -23.85 14.24 11.94
C ASN A 304 -23.20 13.38 13.04
N VAL A 305 -21.89 13.51 13.20
CA VAL A 305 -21.07 12.88 14.25
C VAL A 305 -20.25 13.95 14.93
N GLU A 306 -19.79 13.69 16.16
CA GLU A 306 -19.02 14.65 16.96
C GLU A 306 -17.78 15.19 16.22
N ASP A 307 -17.05 14.30 15.53
CA ASP A 307 -15.88 14.67 14.72
C ASP A 307 -15.80 13.83 13.43
N PRO A 308 -16.34 14.34 12.31
CA PRO A 308 -16.26 13.68 11.01
C PRO A 308 -14.83 13.38 10.57
N MET A 309 -13.88 14.23 10.94
CA MET A 309 -12.49 14.11 10.52
C MET A 309 -11.83 12.89 11.18
N SER A 310 -12.16 12.59 12.44
CA SER A 310 -11.67 11.39 13.12
C SER A 310 -12.13 10.09 12.46
N PHE A 311 -13.37 10.03 11.95
CA PHE A 311 -13.84 8.91 11.13
C PHE A 311 -13.04 8.79 9.83
N GLN A 312 -12.86 9.91 9.12
CA GLN A 312 -12.12 9.92 7.86
C GLN A 312 -10.66 9.51 8.03
N GLU A 313 -10.02 9.87 9.14
CA GLU A 313 -8.65 9.47 9.47
C GLU A 313 -8.53 8.00 9.81
N TYR A 314 -9.42 7.48 10.66
CA TYR A 314 -9.46 6.06 10.96
C TYR A 314 -9.70 5.22 9.70
N LEU A 315 -10.67 5.63 8.86
CA LEU A 315 -10.99 4.96 7.62
C LEU A 315 -9.83 5.03 6.62
N ALA A 316 -9.15 6.16 6.50
CA ALA A 316 -7.98 6.30 5.63
C ALA A 316 -6.91 5.28 6.00
N ALA A 317 -6.59 5.23 7.29
CA ALA A 317 -5.62 4.32 7.83
C ALA A 317 -6.04 2.85 7.62
N LYS A 318 -7.28 2.47 7.97
CA LYS A 318 -7.79 1.10 7.85
C LYS A 318 -7.80 0.60 6.41
N THR A 319 -8.09 1.50 5.48
CA THR A 319 -8.24 1.16 4.05
C THR A 319 -6.95 1.32 3.25
N ASN A 320 -5.88 1.81 3.90
CA ASN A 320 -4.66 2.28 3.23
C ASN A 320 -4.96 3.14 1.99
N ALA A 321 -5.92 4.05 2.12
CA ALA A 321 -6.41 4.90 1.04
C ALA A 321 -6.71 6.30 1.57
N GLY A 322 -6.94 7.27 0.68
CA GLY A 322 -7.13 8.67 1.08
C GLY A 322 -8.30 8.90 2.06
N LYS A 323 -8.27 10.02 2.79
CA LYS A 323 -9.30 10.44 3.77
C LYS A 323 -10.69 10.73 3.17
N SER A 324 -10.85 10.65 1.85
CA SER A 324 -12.12 10.94 1.19
C SER A 324 -13.18 9.88 1.47
N VAL A 325 -14.45 10.31 1.41
CA VAL A 325 -15.62 9.43 1.34
C VAL A 325 -16.20 9.47 -0.08
N PRO A 326 -16.87 8.40 -0.55
CA PRO A 326 -17.34 7.25 0.22
C PRO A 326 -16.25 6.22 0.52
N LYS A 327 -16.47 5.41 1.56
CA LYS A 327 -15.72 4.18 1.84
C LYS A 327 -16.71 3.03 2.03
N GLY A 328 -16.73 2.08 1.09
CA GLY A 328 -17.63 0.93 1.13
C GLY A 328 -16.96 -0.32 1.67
N PHE A 329 -17.71 -1.10 2.43
CA PHE A 329 -17.26 -2.36 3.00
C PHE A 329 -18.30 -3.47 2.83
N ILE A 330 -17.84 -4.70 2.59
CA ILE A 330 -18.64 -5.93 2.58
C ILE A 330 -17.98 -6.91 3.54
N LYS A 331 -18.71 -7.38 4.56
CA LYS A 331 -18.21 -8.23 5.66
C LYS A 331 -16.93 -7.67 6.32
N GLY A 332 -16.87 -6.35 6.46
CA GLY A 332 -15.71 -5.66 7.02
C GLY A 332 -14.52 -5.52 6.07
N GLU A 333 -14.55 -6.14 4.89
CA GLU A 333 -13.52 -5.96 3.86
C GLU A 333 -13.80 -4.69 3.04
N PHE A 334 -12.76 -3.88 2.84
CA PHE A 334 -12.87 -2.66 2.04
C PHE A 334 -13.02 -3.00 0.55
N ILE A 335 -14.06 -2.47 -0.09
CA ILE A 335 -14.34 -2.69 -1.51
C ILE A 335 -14.07 -1.47 -2.40
N GLY A 336 -13.58 -0.37 -1.81
CA GLY A 336 -13.20 0.83 -2.53
C GLY A 336 -14.02 2.09 -2.22
N GLY A 337 -13.69 3.15 -2.94
CA GLY A 337 -14.41 4.42 -2.95
C GLY A 337 -15.54 4.46 -3.98
N GLY A 338 -15.97 5.67 -4.34
CA GLY A 338 -17.18 5.84 -5.16
C GLY A 338 -17.04 5.27 -6.56
N ASP A 339 -15.93 5.56 -7.23
CA ASP A 339 -15.67 5.08 -8.59
C ASP A 339 -15.41 3.57 -8.62
N ASP A 340 -14.72 3.02 -7.60
CA ASP A 340 -14.47 1.58 -7.46
C ASP A 340 -15.78 0.80 -7.32
N ILE A 341 -16.71 1.27 -6.47
CA ILE A 341 -18.02 0.63 -6.27
C ILE A 341 -18.84 0.67 -7.57
N VAL A 342 -18.81 1.80 -8.28
CA VAL A 342 -19.49 1.93 -9.58
C VAL A 342 -18.91 0.96 -10.61
N GLU A 343 -17.59 0.82 -10.65
CA GLU A 343 -16.91 -0.10 -11.56
C GLU A 343 -17.19 -1.57 -11.21
N LEU A 344 -17.17 -1.93 -9.93
CA LEU A 344 -17.59 -3.27 -9.46
C LEU A 344 -19.04 -3.57 -9.86
N ASN A 345 -19.92 -2.58 -9.81
CA ASN A 345 -21.31 -2.73 -10.24
C ASN A 345 -21.41 -3.01 -11.74
N LYS A 346 -20.71 -2.24 -12.57
CA LYS A 346 -20.67 -2.45 -14.03
C LYS A 346 -20.19 -3.84 -14.42
N ARG A 347 -19.28 -4.42 -13.63
CA ARG A 347 -18.74 -5.77 -13.83
C ARG A 347 -19.65 -6.88 -13.27
N GLY A 348 -20.78 -6.55 -12.66
CA GLY A 348 -21.66 -7.51 -11.98
C GLY A 348 -21.12 -8.07 -10.65
N MET A 349 -19.84 -7.84 -10.35
CA MET A 349 -19.16 -8.35 -9.16
C MET A 349 -19.72 -7.78 -7.85
N LEU A 350 -20.29 -6.57 -7.87
CA LEU A 350 -20.93 -5.98 -6.68
C LEU A 350 -22.12 -6.81 -6.21
N LEU A 351 -22.99 -7.23 -7.14
CA LEU A 351 -24.14 -8.09 -6.84
C LEU A 351 -23.68 -9.45 -6.30
N GLU A 352 -22.69 -10.07 -6.94
CA GLU A 352 -22.15 -11.36 -6.49
C GLU A 352 -21.65 -11.30 -5.05
N LYS A 353 -20.89 -10.25 -4.70
CA LYS A 353 -20.39 -10.04 -3.34
C LYS A 353 -21.52 -9.79 -2.35
N CYS A 354 -22.52 -8.97 -2.70
CA CYS A 354 -23.67 -8.70 -1.82
C CYS A 354 -24.54 -9.95 -1.59
N VAL A 355 -24.77 -10.77 -2.62
CA VAL A 355 -25.49 -12.04 -2.51
C VAL A 355 -24.75 -13.03 -1.61
N ALA A 356 -23.42 -13.13 -1.76
CA ALA A 356 -22.59 -14.03 -0.96
C ALA A 356 -22.69 -13.76 0.56
N VAL A 357 -23.09 -12.53 0.94
CA VAL A 357 -23.23 -12.12 2.34
C VAL A 357 -24.68 -11.98 2.79
N GLY A 358 -25.64 -12.38 1.95
CA GLY A 358 -27.08 -12.29 2.21
C GLY A 358 -27.63 -10.87 2.19
N ALA A 359 -26.89 -9.91 1.62
CA ALA A 359 -27.31 -8.51 1.53
C ALA A 359 -28.12 -8.20 0.26
N ALA A 360 -28.10 -9.07 -0.74
CA ALA A 360 -28.93 -8.95 -1.94
C ALA A 360 -29.44 -10.34 -2.37
N ALA A 361 -30.47 -10.37 -3.22
CA ALA A 361 -30.93 -11.58 -3.87
C ALA A 361 -30.52 -11.56 -5.35
N LYS A 362 -30.14 -12.73 -5.91
CA LYS A 362 -30.12 -12.87 -7.36
C LYS A 362 -31.55 -12.71 -7.84
N LYS A 363 -31.84 -11.71 -8.67
CA LYS A 363 -33.04 -11.73 -9.48
C LYS A 363 -32.87 -12.92 -10.42
N GLU A 364 -33.68 -13.96 -10.23
CA GLU A 364 -33.90 -14.91 -11.31
C GLU A 364 -34.36 -14.07 -12.50
N ALA A 365 -33.69 -14.20 -13.65
CA ALA A 365 -34.24 -13.65 -14.87
C ALA A 365 -35.67 -14.17 -14.96
N PRO A 366 -36.68 -13.32 -15.19
CA PRO A 366 -38.02 -13.81 -15.43
C PRO A 366 -37.92 -14.90 -16.50
N ALA A 367 -38.54 -16.05 -16.27
CA ALA A 367 -38.58 -17.14 -17.24
C ALA A 367 -39.20 -16.60 -18.54
N GLY A 368 -38.33 -16.15 -19.44
CA GLY A 368 -38.66 -15.24 -20.52
C GLY A 368 -37.83 -15.63 -21.72
N GLN A 369 -38.29 -16.69 -22.39
CA GLN A 369 -38.13 -16.95 -23.82
C GLN A 369 -36.76 -16.60 -24.42
N ASP A 370 -35.70 -17.33 -24.03
CA ASP A 370 -34.49 -17.45 -24.85
C ASP A 370 -34.82 -18.30 -26.08
N GLY A 371 -35.56 -17.70 -27.01
CA GLY A 371 -35.89 -18.24 -28.32
C GLY A 371 -35.44 -17.28 -29.41
N HIS A 372 -34.22 -16.73 -29.30
CA HIS A 372 -33.61 -16.01 -30.40
C HIS A 372 -33.03 -17.02 -31.39
N PHE A 373 -33.86 -17.49 -32.31
CA PHE A 373 -33.43 -18.37 -33.38
C PHE A 373 -32.80 -17.54 -34.50
N PHE A 374 -31.71 -18.02 -35.08
CA PHE A 374 -31.03 -17.35 -36.19
C PHE A 374 -30.97 -18.29 -37.39
N TYR A 375 -31.29 -17.76 -38.57
CA TYR A 375 -31.12 -18.46 -39.85
C TYR A 375 -30.57 -17.50 -40.89
N ASN A 376 -29.49 -17.89 -41.58
CA ASN A 376 -28.77 -17.04 -42.56
C ASN A 376 -28.43 -15.64 -42.04
N GLY A 377 -27.96 -15.54 -40.79
CA GLY A 377 -27.50 -14.29 -40.19
C GLY A 377 -28.62 -13.29 -39.84
N LYS A 378 -29.89 -13.70 -39.88
CA LYS A 378 -31.04 -12.92 -39.42
C LYS A 378 -31.72 -13.59 -38.25
N LEU A 379 -32.24 -12.77 -37.34
CA LEU A 379 -33.11 -13.23 -36.26
C LEU A 379 -34.45 -13.69 -36.87
N VAL A 380 -34.88 -14.90 -36.54
CA VAL A 380 -36.11 -15.53 -37.04
C VAL A 380 -36.95 -16.03 -35.87
N ALA A 381 -38.25 -16.22 -36.10
CA ALA A 381 -39.12 -16.84 -35.09
C ALA A 381 -38.86 -18.35 -34.98
N GLU A 382 -39.17 -18.96 -33.83
CA GLU A 382 -38.98 -20.40 -33.60
C GLU A 382 -39.64 -21.29 -34.65
N ALA A 383 -40.85 -20.91 -35.10
CA ALA A 383 -41.60 -21.64 -36.11
C ALA A 383 -40.90 -21.62 -37.48
N GLU A 384 -40.23 -20.51 -37.83
CA GLU A 384 -39.45 -20.38 -39.07
C GLU A 384 -38.17 -21.20 -39.00
N TRP A 385 -37.50 -21.22 -37.84
CA TRP A 385 -36.31 -22.04 -37.63
C TRP A 385 -36.62 -23.54 -37.74
N LYS A 386 -37.71 -24.01 -37.10
CA LYS A 386 -38.15 -25.42 -37.18
C LYS A 386 -38.58 -25.86 -38.58
N ALA A 387 -39.07 -24.93 -39.41
CA ALA A 387 -39.46 -25.24 -40.79
C ALA A 387 -38.26 -25.40 -41.75
N CYS A 388 -37.07 -24.92 -41.37
CA CYS A 388 -35.83 -25.07 -42.14
C CYS A 388 -35.06 -26.37 -41.84
N GLU A 389 -35.50 -27.17 -40.86
CA GLU A 389 -34.90 -28.47 -40.50
C GLU A 389 -35.50 -29.68 -41.26
N VAL A 390 -36.35 -29.47 -42.28
CA VAL A 390 -36.93 -30.55 -43.12
C VAL A 390 -36.38 -30.55 -44.54
#